data_AF-A0A914PR20-F1
#
_entry.id   AF-A0A914PR20-F1
#
_cell.length_a   1.000
_cell.length_b   1.000
_cell.length_c   1.000
_cell.angle_alpha   90.00
_cell.angle_beta   90.00
_cell.angle_gamma   90.00
#
_symmetry.space_group_name_H-M   'P 1'
#
loop_
_entity.id
_entity.type
_entity.pdbx_description
1 polymer ?
#
loop_
_entity_poly.entity_id
_entity_poly.type
_entity_poly.pdbx_seq_one_letter_code
_entity_poly.pdbx_strand_id
1 'polypeptide(L)'
;MKKQDDRKRPSGEPSDGPGSSQPKKAKTERGTSQQSAPAPLTVSGASAVTEREQKNMLEDQIRRLLMRRPHTTKELLSLIRPQFEKVEKTVLVNKLAEVLKVISPKQFRKTQGKKEILYFSLEQ
;
A
#
# COMPACT_ATOMS: atom_id res chain seq x y z
N MET A 1 -52.02 -26.06 21.69
CA MET A 1 -51.88 -25.22 22.90
C MET A 1 -51.01 -25.95 23.92
N LYS A 2 -50.13 -25.22 24.64
CA LYS A 2 -49.23 -25.61 25.76
C LYS A 2 -47.96 -26.38 25.34
N LYS A 3 -46.75 -25.79 25.24
CA LYS A 3 -45.82 -25.04 26.14
C LYS A 3 -45.13 -25.89 27.24
N GLN A 4 -43.78 -25.92 27.14
CA GLN A 4 -42.69 -25.82 28.14
C GLN A 4 -42.79 -26.54 29.50
N ASP A 5 -41.72 -27.26 29.88
CA ASP A 5 -40.74 -26.91 30.95
C ASP A 5 -39.60 -27.97 30.91
N ASP A 6 -38.30 -27.67 30.76
CA ASP A 6 -37.34 -27.03 31.67
C ASP A 6 -36.70 -27.95 32.73
N ARG A 7 -35.39 -27.73 32.96
CA ARG A 7 -34.52 -28.15 34.09
C ARG A 7 -33.84 -29.54 34.08
N LYS A 8 -32.58 -29.55 33.64
CA LYS A 8 -31.48 -30.07 34.48
C LYS A 8 -30.13 -29.38 34.19
N ARG A 9 -29.82 -28.36 35.01
CA ARG A 9 -28.46 -27.98 35.44
C ARG A 9 -28.01 -28.96 36.54
N PRO A 10 -26.69 -29.23 36.72
CA PRO A 10 -25.88 -28.48 37.71
C PRO A 10 -24.42 -28.26 37.22
N SER A 11 -23.87 -27.03 37.23
CA SER A 11 -23.18 -26.28 38.31
C SER A 11 -21.69 -26.61 38.48
N GLY A 12 -20.85 -25.57 38.37
CA GLY A 12 -19.41 -25.57 38.65
C GLY A 12 -18.72 -24.27 38.25
N GLU A 13 -19.14 -23.15 38.86
CA GLU A 13 -18.37 -21.89 39.00
C GLU A 13 -17.22 -22.06 40.03
N PRO A 14 -16.38 -21.05 40.36
CA PRO A 14 -15.93 -19.86 39.63
C PRO A 14 -14.38 -19.68 39.73
N SER A 15 -13.81 -18.67 39.08
CA SER A 15 -12.60 -18.02 39.60
C SER A 15 -12.76 -16.51 39.51
N ASP A 16 -13.03 -15.97 40.69
CA ASP A 16 -13.06 -14.57 41.06
C ASP A 16 -11.62 -14.02 41.16
N GLY A 17 -11.42 -12.76 40.81
CA GLY A 17 -10.11 -12.12 40.79
C GLY A 17 -10.15 -10.70 40.22
N PRO A 18 -10.25 -9.65 41.05
CA PRO A 18 -10.85 -8.36 40.68
C PRO A 18 -9.82 -7.27 40.35
N GLY A 19 -10.28 -6.16 39.76
CA GLY A 19 -9.43 -4.97 39.64
C GLY A 19 -9.97 -3.85 38.75
N SER A 20 -11.09 -3.24 39.16
CA SER A 20 -11.56 -1.93 38.68
C SER A 20 -10.44 -0.88 38.62
N SER A 21 -10.46 -0.01 37.61
CA SER A 21 -10.64 1.46 37.76
C SER A 21 -10.27 2.22 36.47
N GLN A 22 -11.28 2.59 35.69
CA GLN A 22 -11.32 3.93 35.07
C GLN A 22 -11.75 4.95 36.16
N PRO A 23 -11.71 6.30 35.98
CA PRO A 23 -11.26 7.14 34.86
C PRO A 23 -10.38 8.37 35.30
N LYS A 24 -9.80 9.13 34.34
CA LYS A 24 -9.87 10.62 34.21
C LYS A 24 -8.72 11.24 33.39
N LYS A 25 -9.11 11.86 32.27
CA LYS A 25 -8.69 13.14 31.66
C LYS A 25 -7.28 13.74 31.91
N ALA A 26 -6.63 14.02 30.78
CA ALA A 26 -6.08 15.32 30.32
C ALA A 26 -4.55 15.47 30.15
N LYS A 27 -4.22 16.06 28.99
CA LYS A 27 -3.01 16.80 28.57
C LYS A 27 -1.72 15.99 28.34
N THR A 28 -1.30 15.84 27.07
CA THR A 28 -0.24 16.68 26.42
C THR A 28 1.13 16.25 26.95
N GLU A 29 1.98 15.51 26.24
CA GLU A 29 2.82 15.99 25.12
C GLU A 29 3.51 14.84 24.36
N ARG A 30 3.75 15.09 23.06
CA ARG A 30 4.89 14.67 22.22
C ARG A 30 5.30 13.18 22.18
N GLY A 31 4.97 12.57 21.05
CA GLY A 31 5.65 11.39 20.52
C GLY A 31 5.34 11.18 19.04
N THR A 32 5.18 12.27 18.29
CA THR A 32 5.02 12.25 16.84
C THR A 32 6.37 11.88 16.23
N SER A 33 6.60 10.60 15.99
CA SER A 33 7.50 10.15 14.93
C SER A 33 6.71 10.28 13.62
N GLN A 34 6.43 11.48 13.10
CA GLN A 34 7.32 12.22 12.19
C GLN A 34 8.32 11.29 11.49
N GLN A 35 7.80 10.35 10.70
CA GLN A 35 8.51 9.95 9.50
C GLN A 35 7.91 10.75 8.35
N SER A 36 8.61 11.85 8.08
CA SER A 36 8.44 12.85 7.05
C SER A 36 7.57 12.40 5.86
N ALA A 37 6.43 13.07 5.71
CA ALA A 37 5.87 13.30 4.40
C ALA A 37 6.99 13.94 3.55
N PRO A 38 7.28 13.44 2.32
CA PRO A 38 8.19 14.16 1.46
C PRO A 38 7.49 15.47 1.10
N ALA A 39 8.18 16.58 1.38
CA ALA A 39 7.80 17.89 0.90
C ALA A 39 7.46 17.83 -0.61
N PRO A 40 6.49 18.61 -1.09
CA PRO A 40 6.40 18.87 -2.51
C PRO A 40 7.65 19.66 -2.89
N LEU A 41 8.63 18.99 -3.47
CA LEU A 41 9.74 19.66 -4.15
C LEU A 41 9.11 20.43 -5.31
N THR A 42 8.83 21.70 -5.09
CA THR A 42 8.60 22.68 -6.14
C THR A 42 9.92 22.87 -6.89
N VAL A 43 10.23 21.96 -7.81
CA VAL A 43 11.19 22.23 -8.88
C VAL A 43 10.46 23.06 -9.92
N SER A 44 10.45 24.37 -9.68
CA SER A 44 10.35 25.36 -10.74
C SER A 44 11.68 25.32 -11.50
N GLY A 45 11.75 24.44 -12.48
CA GLY A 45 12.87 24.32 -13.39
C GLY A 45 12.34 23.70 -14.67
N ALA A 46 11.90 24.52 -15.61
CA ALA A 46 11.61 24.11 -16.98
C ALA A 46 12.95 23.81 -17.69
N SER A 47 13.72 22.88 -17.15
CA SER A 47 14.82 22.26 -17.86
C SER A 47 14.19 21.24 -18.79
N ALA A 48 14.53 21.30 -20.07
CA ALA A 48 14.14 20.29 -21.04
C ALA A 48 14.73 18.95 -20.57
N VAL A 49 13.95 18.21 -19.77
CA VAL A 49 14.37 16.93 -19.19
C VAL A 49 14.60 16.01 -20.36
N THR A 50 15.86 15.62 -20.55
CA THR A 50 16.27 14.78 -21.66
C THR A 50 15.54 13.45 -21.56
N GLU A 51 15.28 12.77 -22.67
CA GLU A 51 14.56 11.50 -22.66
C GLU A 51 15.22 10.45 -21.72
N ARG A 52 16.56 10.51 -21.60
CA ARG A 52 17.32 9.68 -20.67
C ARG A 52 16.98 9.95 -19.21
N GLU A 53 16.88 11.22 -18.82
CA GLU A 53 16.54 11.61 -17.44
C GLU A 53 15.11 11.18 -17.10
N GLN A 54 14.17 11.31 -18.04
CA GLN A 54 12.81 10.82 -17.90
C GLN A 54 12.75 9.31 -17.65
N LYS A 55 13.57 8.53 -18.39
CA LYS A 55 13.68 7.08 -18.20
C LYS A 55 14.27 6.72 -16.83
N ASN A 56 15.32 7.42 -16.41
CA ASN A 56 15.95 7.19 -15.10
C ASN A 56 14.99 7.52 -13.95
N MET A 57 14.28 8.65 -14.04
CA MET A 57 13.25 9.02 -13.05
C MET A 57 12.13 7.99 -12.97
N LEU A 58 11.70 7.46 -14.13
CA LEU A 58 10.71 6.41 -14.17
C LEU A 58 11.22 5.13 -13.50
N GLU A 59 12.44 4.70 -13.81
CA GLU A 59 13.06 3.52 -13.20
C GLU A 59 13.12 3.62 -11.67
N ASP A 60 13.62 4.74 -11.16
CA ASP A 60 13.71 4.99 -9.71
C ASP A 60 12.32 5.01 -9.06
N GLN A 61 11.32 5.60 -9.72
CA GLN A 61 9.96 5.63 -9.20
C GLN A 61 9.38 4.21 -9.15
N ILE A 62 9.52 3.41 -10.20
CA ILE A 62 9.02 2.02 -10.25
C ILE A 62 9.72 1.16 -9.20
N ARG A 63 11.04 1.25 -9.08
CA ARG A 63 11.81 0.55 -8.04
C ARG A 63 11.29 0.92 -6.65
N ARG A 64 11.16 2.21 -6.35
CA ARG A 64 10.66 2.70 -5.05
C ARG A 64 9.25 2.18 -4.73
N LEU A 65 8.36 2.13 -5.72
CA LEU A 65 7.00 1.61 -5.54
C LEU A 65 7.03 0.11 -5.22
N LEU A 66 7.74 -0.68 -6.03
CA LEU A 66 7.82 -2.14 -5.89
C LEU A 66 8.56 -2.59 -4.61
N MET A 67 9.45 -1.77 -4.07
CA MET A 67 10.10 -2.00 -2.77
C MET A 67 9.15 -1.78 -1.59
N ARG A 68 8.15 -0.90 -1.71
CA ARG A 68 7.23 -0.61 -0.60
C ARG A 68 6.14 -1.65 -0.51
N ARG A 69 5.49 -1.95 -1.64
CA ARG A 69 4.37 -2.89 -1.73
C ARG A 69 4.32 -3.55 -3.11
N PRO A 70 3.74 -4.76 -3.21
CA PRO A 70 3.47 -5.36 -4.51
C PRO A 70 2.43 -4.52 -5.29
N HIS A 71 2.69 -4.30 -6.58
CA HIS A 71 1.83 -3.51 -7.46
C HIS A 71 1.53 -4.24 -8.78
N THR A 72 0.37 -3.97 -9.34
CA THR A 72 0.02 -4.41 -10.71
C THR A 72 0.57 -3.42 -11.75
N THR A 73 0.69 -3.84 -13.02
CA THR A 73 1.06 -2.91 -14.12
C THR A 73 0.10 -1.72 -14.20
N LYS A 74 -1.20 -1.95 -13.96
CA LYS A 74 -2.22 -0.90 -13.98
C LYS A 74 -1.96 0.13 -12.88
N GLU A 75 -1.67 -0.31 -11.67
CA GLU A 75 -1.36 0.58 -10.55
C GLU A 75 -0.07 1.37 -10.80
N LEU A 76 0.98 0.72 -11.31
CA LEU A 76 2.21 1.41 -11.69
C LEU A 76 1.94 2.50 -12.72
N LEU A 77 1.18 2.20 -13.79
CA LEU A 77 0.77 3.18 -14.80
C LEU A 77 -0.02 4.34 -14.18
N SER A 78 -1.00 4.07 -13.32
CA SER A 78 -1.80 5.11 -12.66
C SER A 78 -0.95 6.05 -11.80
N LEU A 79 0.10 5.54 -11.15
CA LEU A 79 0.97 6.33 -10.29
C LEU A 79 2.00 7.18 -11.06
N ILE A 80 2.49 6.69 -12.19
CA ILE A 80 3.46 7.43 -13.02
C ILE A 80 2.78 8.36 -14.03
N ARG A 81 1.54 8.09 -14.44
CA ARG A 81 0.83 8.86 -15.48
C ARG A 81 0.80 10.38 -15.24
N PRO A 82 0.60 10.89 -14.01
CA PRO A 82 0.59 12.34 -13.76
C PRO A 82 1.92 13.03 -14.11
N GLN A 83 3.05 12.33 -13.99
CA GLN A 83 4.36 12.88 -14.33
C GLN A 83 4.66 12.84 -15.83
N PHE A 84 3.92 12.00 -16.58
CA PHE A 84 4.09 11.77 -18.01
C PHE A 84 2.82 12.13 -18.79
N GLU A 85 2.09 13.16 -18.35
CA GLU A 85 0.82 13.58 -18.94
C GLU A 85 0.95 13.90 -20.43
N LYS A 86 2.09 14.50 -20.83
CA LYS A 86 2.42 14.85 -22.22
C LYS A 86 2.88 13.66 -23.08
N VAL A 87 3.14 12.50 -22.48
CA VAL A 87 3.61 11.30 -23.19
C VAL A 87 2.40 10.44 -23.56
N GLU A 88 2.41 9.83 -24.74
CA GLU A 88 1.34 8.93 -25.14
C GLU A 88 1.25 7.70 -24.22
N LYS A 89 0.05 7.17 -24.01
CA LYS A 89 -0.18 6.01 -23.14
C LYS A 89 0.61 4.78 -23.62
N THR A 90 0.63 4.54 -24.92
CA THR A 90 1.37 3.45 -25.58
C THR A 90 2.87 3.55 -25.29
N VAL A 91 3.44 4.74 -25.49
CA VAL A 91 4.86 5.03 -25.21
C VAL A 91 5.18 4.81 -23.73
N LEU A 92 4.32 5.25 -22.81
CA LEU A 92 4.52 5.04 -21.38
C LEU A 92 4.44 3.56 -20.98
N VAL A 93 3.52 2.79 -21.57
CA VAL A 93 3.43 1.33 -21.37
C VAL A 93 4.70 0.64 -21.88
N ASN A 94 5.22 1.06 -23.03
CA ASN A 94 6.48 0.52 -23.58
C ASN A 94 7.67 0.83 -22.66
N LYS A 95 7.82 2.09 -22.21
CA LYS A 95 8.86 2.50 -21.25
C LYS A 95 8.76 1.73 -19.93
N LEU A 96 7.55 1.54 -19.42
CA LEU A 96 7.32 0.73 -18.21
C LEU A 96 7.74 -0.72 -18.43
N ALA A 97 7.40 -1.32 -19.56
CA ALA A 97 7.78 -2.70 -19.88
C ALA A 97 9.30 -2.86 -19.99
N GLU A 98 10.01 -1.90 -20.58
CA GLU A 98 11.48 -1.88 -20.60
C GLU A 98 12.07 -1.83 -19.19
N VAL A 99 11.56 -0.94 -18.33
CA VAL A 99 12.02 -0.80 -16.95
C VAL A 99 11.76 -2.08 -16.14
N LEU A 100 10.59 -2.69 -16.29
CA LEU A 100 10.28 -3.96 -15.61
C LEU A 100 11.21 -5.10 -16.07
N LYS A 101 11.67 -5.11 -17.32
CA LYS A 101 12.66 -6.09 -17.81
C LYS A 101 14.04 -5.88 -17.18
N VAL A 102 14.47 -4.63 -17.02
CA VAL A 102 15.76 -4.28 -16.39
C VAL A 102 15.76 -4.65 -14.91
N ILE A 103 14.67 -4.33 -14.21
CA ILE A 103 14.53 -4.57 -12.77
C ILE A 103 14.27 -6.06 -12.48
N SER A 104 13.64 -6.78 -13.42
CA SER A 104 13.21 -8.18 -13.28
C SER A 104 12.53 -8.49 -11.93
N PRO A 105 11.44 -7.77 -11.57
CA PRO A 105 10.78 -7.97 -10.29
C PRO A 105 10.10 -9.34 -10.23
N LYS A 106 9.95 -9.86 -9.01
CA LYS A 106 9.19 -11.09 -8.77
C LYS A 106 7.74 -10.89 -9.17
N GLN A 107 7.20 -11.88 -9.87
CA GLN A 107 5.82 -11.87 -10.35
C GLN A 107 5.04 -12.95 -9.61
N PHE A 108 3.85 -12.62 -9.15
CA PHE A 108 2.96 -13.59 -8.53
C PHE A 108 1.50 -13.24 -8.81
N ARG A 109 0.65 -14.27 -8.86
CA ARG A 109 -0.79 -14.09 -9.02
C ARG A 109 -1.45 -14.11 -7.66
N LYS A 110 -2.40 -13.20 -7.46
CA LYS A 110 -3.26 -13.17 -6.28
C LYS A 110 -4.71 -13.13 -6.73
N THR A 111 -5.49 -14.07 -6.23
CA THR A 111 -6.93 -14.10 -6.47
C THR A 111 -7.61 -12.98 -5.68
N GLN A 112 -8.25 -12.06 -6.39
CA GLN A 112 -9.17 -11.08 -5.81
C GLN A 112 -10.59 -11.40 -6.29
N GLY A 113 -11.40 -11.92 -5.37
CA GLY A 113 -12.74 -12.39 -5.69
C GLY A 113 -12.68 -13.57 -6.67
N LYS A 114 -13.20 -13.37 -7.88
CA LYS A 114 -13.22 -14.38 -8.96
C LYS A 114 -12.11 -14.21 -10.00
N LYS A 115 -11.22 -13.22 -9.84
CA LYS A 115 -10.18 -12.90 -10.82
C LYS A 115 -8.80 -13.14 -10.22
N GLU A 116 -7.92 -13.74 -11.00
CA GLU A 116 -6.49 -13.73 -10.71
C GLU A 116 -5.87 -12.43 -11.22
N ILE A 117 -5.17 -11.73 -10.35
CA ILE A 117 -4.47 -10.48 -10.67
C ILE A 117 -2.97 -10.72 -10.54
N LEU A 118 -2.21 -10.31 -11.56
CA LEU A 118 -0.75 -10.37 -11.56
C LEU A 118 -0.16 -9.16 -10.83
N TYR A 119 0.66 -9.44 -9.82
CA TYR A 119 1.41 -8.46 -9.05
C TYR A 119 2.90 -8.62 -9.30
N PHE A 120 3.59 -7.49 -9.18
CA PHE A 120 5.05 -7.37 -9.24
C PHE A 120 5.54 -6.87 -7.87
N SER A 121 6.65 -7.41 -7.37
CA SER A 121 7.32 -6.92 -6.16
C SER A 121 8.82 -7.11 -6.25
N LEU A 122 9.56 -6.33 -5.47
CA LEU A 122 10.96 -6.60 -5.20
C LEU A 122 11.03 -7.25 -3.82
N GLU A 123 11.34 -8.56 -3.78
CA GLU A 123 11.63 -9.24 -2.50
C GLU A 123 12.81 -8.55 -1.84
N GLN A 124 12.64 -8.16 -0.57
CA GLN A 124 13.73 -7.96 0.37
C GLN A 124 13.76 -9.14 1.32
#